data_AF-A0A1E3JDY3-F1
#
_entry.id   AF-A0A1E3JDY3-F1
#
_cell.length_a   1.000
_cell.length_b   1.000
_cell.length_c   1.000
_cell.angle_alpha   90.00
_cell.angle_beta   90.00
_cell.angle_gamma   90.00
#
_symmetry.space_group_name_H-M   'P 1'
#
loop_
_entity.id
_entity.type
_entity.pdbx_description
1 polymer ?
#
loop_
_entity_poly.entity_id
_entity_poly.type
_entity_poly.pdbx_seq_one_letter_code
_entity_poly.pdbx_strand_id
1 'polypeptide(L)'
;MSSPASISQRLATTSSLLLERSRILDLGMKPSPSSTQQVVRNLTSIRADLERLDALSPGLGGGGKGKGRGEGGEEGVEELRGRYDRLVEMLERDDVGREKAKALKRAPSAQANIPCRPSPSPSPVQSPFHDPVSPASEDIPSFSIEPPTPAIGQKPFRDYPSDDEGEPEPDRTLSPHEMLSNQQMMMDDQDERLNLLSSSIGRQSTLSTQIGSELDLHHELIEDTDHAMDRTAASLGRARRRMDRVADEAKQHGAPDC
;
A
#
# COMPACT_ATOMS: atom_id res chain seq x y z
N MET A 1 22.72 8.90 -11.33
CA MET A 1 22.56 7.55 -10.77
C MET A 1 21.21 7.53 -10.07
N SER A 2 20.33 6.55 -10.33
CA SER A 2 19.02 6.48 -9.68
C SER A 2 19.21 5.98 -8.25
N SER A 3 18.82 6.78 -7.25
CA SER A 3 18.83 6.34 -5.84
C SER A 3 17.68 5.36 -5.57
N PRO A 4 17.79 4.49 -4.55
CA PRO A 4 16.68 3.63 -4.14
C PRO A 4 15.41 4.42 -3.82
N ALA A 5 15.53 5.60 -3.19
CA ALA A 5 14.43 6.52 -2.96
C ALA A 5 13.72 6.95 -4.28
N SER A 6 14.49 7.26 -5.32
CA SER A 6 13.94 7.64 -6.63
C SER A 6 13.15 6.49 -7.29
N ILE A 7 13.58 5.24 -7.07
CA ILE A 7 12.87 4.05 -7.54
C ILE A 7 11.58 3.86 -6.73
N SER A 8 11.63 4.02 -5.41
CA SER A 8 10.46 3.98 -4.52
C SER A 8 9.39 4.99 -4.94
N GLN A 9 9.79 6.23 -5.23
CA GLN A 9 8.88 7.27 -5.70
C GLN A 9 8.24 6.92 -7.05
N ARG A 10 9.01 6.37 -8.00
CA ARG A 10 8.47 5.88 -9.27
C ARG A 10 7.53 4.68 -9.09
N LEU A 11 7.78 3.79 -8.14
CA LEU A 11 6.88 2.70 -7.77
C LEU A 11 5.56 3.25 -7.19
N ALA A 12 5.63 4.20 -6.26
CA ALA A 12 4.44 4.80 -5.65
C ALA A 12 3.55 5.53 -6.67
N THR A 13 4.14 6.35 -7.54
CA THR A 13 3.41 7.04 -8.62
C THR A 13 2.80 6.05 -9.61
N THR A 14 3.52 4.98 -9.95
CA THR A 14 3.00 3.92 -10.83
C THR A 14 1.87 3.12 -10.17
N SER A 15 1.94 2.90 -8.86
CA SER A 15 0.86 2.28 -8.06
C SER A 15 -0.43 3.10 -8.14
N SER A 16 -0.34 4.42 -7.94
CA SER A 16 -1.50 5.32 -8.05
C SER A 16 -2.16 5.23 -9.44
N LEU A 17 -1.35 5.26 -10.51
CA LEU A 17 -1.85 5.11 -11.89
C LEU A 17 -2.52 3.75 -12.14
N LEU A 18 -2.01 2.68 -11.53
CA LEU A 18 -2.55 1.33 -11.67
C LEU A 18 -3.85 1.13 -10.87
N LEU A 19 -3.99 1.75 -9.70
CA LEU A 19 -5.22 1.74 -8.91
C LEU A 19 -6.32 2.61 -9.56
N GLU A 20 -5.96 3.76 -10.12
CA GLU A 20 -6.89 4.56 -10.93
C GLU A 20 -7.39 3.73 -12.13
N ARG A 21 -6.47 3.03 -12.78
CA ARG A 21 -6.77 2.12 -13.88
C ARG A 21 -7.65 0.94 -13.47
N SER A 22 -7.43 0.33 -12.31
CA SER A 22 -8.30 -0.74 -11.81
C SER A 22 -9.71 -0.24 -11.54
N ARG A 23 -9.85 0.97 -11.00
CA ARG A 23 -11.15 1.61 -10.80
C ARG A 23 -11.87 1.86 -12.13
N ILE A 24 -11.18 2.33 -13.15
CA ILE A 24 -11.75 2.53 -14.50
C ILE A 24 -12.27 1.20 -15.08
N LEU A 25 -11.52 0.11 -14.88
CA LEU A 25 -11.94 -1.22 -15.30
C LEU A 25 -13.16 -1.73 -14.54
N ASP A 26 -13.23 -1.50 -13.22
CA ASP A 26 -14.38 -1.88 -12.39
C ASP A 26 -15.65 -1.10 -12.79
N LEU A 27 -15.50 0.11 -13.34
CA LEU A 27 -16.58 0.89 -13.96
C LEU A 27 -16.95 0.42 -15.39
N GLY A 28 -16.33 -0.65 -15.89
CA GLY A 28 -16.56 -1.17 -17.24
C GLY A 28 -16.02 -0.28 -18.37
N MET A 29 -15.20 0.73 -18.03
CA MET A 29 -14.60 1.65 -18.98
C MET A 29 -13.23 1.14 -19.45
N LYS A 30 -12.83 1.53 -20.67
CA LYS A 30 -11.49 1.20 -21.18
C LYS A 30 -10.45 2.19 -20.64
N PRO A 31 -9.32 1.72 -20.10
CA PRO A 31 -8.28 2.59 -19.58
C PRO A 31 -7.60 3.41 -20.69
N SER A 32 -7.18 4.63 -20.35
CA SER A 32 -6.62 5.54 -21.35
C SER A 32 -5.29 5.01 -21.92
N PRO A 33 -5.06 5.13 -23.25
CA PRO A 33 -3.84 4.63 -23.87
C PRO A 33 -2.61 5.42 -23.42
N SER A 34 -2.77 6.71 -23.12
CA SER A 34 -1.70 7.57 -22.60
C SER A 34 -1.23 7.12 -21.21
N SER A 35 -2.16 6.92 -20.27
CA SER A 35 -1.83 6.40 -18.92
C SER A 35 -1.17 5.03 -19.00
N THR A 36 -1.69 4.14 -19.87
CA THR A 36 -1.09 2.81 -20.09
C THR A 36 0.35 2.90 -20.63
N GLN A 37 0.63 3.83 -21.54
CA GLN A 37 2.00 4.05 -22.03
C GLN A 37 2.91 4.61 -20.93
N GLN A 38 2.40 5.52 -20.09
CA GLN A 38 3.14 6.09 -18.97
C GLN A 38 3.50 5.01 -17.93
N VAL A 39 2.55 4.17 -17.54
CA VAL A 39 2.78 3.03 -16.64
C VAL A 39 3.87 2.11 -17.19
N VAL A 40 3.81 1.75 -18.48
CA VAL A 40 4.80 0.86 -19.10
C VAL A 40 6.19 1.50 -19.17
N ARG A 41 6.28 2.79 -19.52
CA ARG A 41 7.56 3.52 -19.51
C ARG A 41 8.17 3.56 -18.11
N ASN A 42 7.35 3.86 -17.10
CA ASN A 42 7.79 3.88 -15.70
C ASN A 42 8.28 2.51 -15.25
N LEU A 43 7.50 1.43 -15.48
CA LEU A 43 7.89 0.06 -15.14
C LEU A 43 9.15 -0.40 -15.89
N THR A 44 9.34 0.03 -17.13
CA THR A 44 10.57 -0.27 -17.89
C THR A 44 11.78 0.45 -17.29
N SER A 45 11.64 1.73 -16.91
CA SER A 45 12.70 2.48 -16.23
C SER A 45 13.04 1.88 -14.87
N ILE A 46 12.02 1.58 -14.06
CA ILE A 46 12.19 0.96 -12.73
C ILE A 46 12.94 -0.37 -12.85
N ARG A 47 12.55 -1.22 -13.82
CA ARG A 47 13.26 -2.46 -14.08
C ARG A 47 14.73 -2.24 -14.43
N ALA A 48 15.03 -1.31 -15.33
CA ALA A 48 16.40 -1.00 -15.72
C ALA A 48 17.22 -0.43 -14.55
N ASP A 49 16.60 0.36 -13.67
CA ASP A 49 17.25 0.87 -12.47
C ASP A 49 17.52 -0.24 -11.43
N LEU A 50 16.58 -1.16 -11.24
CA LEU A 50 16.74 -2.33 -10.36
C LEU A 50 17.83 -3.29 -10.87
N GLU A 51 17.91 -3.54 -12.18
CA GLU A 51 18.97 -4.35 -12.80
C GLU A 51 20.36 -3.71 -12.62
N ARG A 52 20.45 -2.37 -12.65
CA ARG A 52 21.71 -1.65 -12.38
C ARG A 52 22.13 -1.71 -10.91
N LEU A 53 21.17 -1.65 -9.98
CA LEU A 53 21.46 -1.82 -8.55
C LEU A 53 21.93 -3.26 -8.25
N ASP A 54 21.37 -4.25 -8.92
CA ASP A 54 21.83 -5.65 -8.84
C ASP A 54 23.28 -5.80 -9.30
N ALA A 55 23.62 -5.15 -10.42
CA ALA A 55 24.97 -5.20 -10.99
C ALA A 55 26.02 -4.49 -10.12
N LEU A 56 25.60 -3.58 -9.25
CA LEU A 56 26.43 -2.94 -8.23
C LEU A 56 26.49 -3.72 -6.91
N SER A 57 25.60 -4.72 -6.74
CA SER A 57 25.53 -5.64 -5.61
C SER A 57 26.00 -7.07 -5.92
N PRO A 58 27.07 -7.33 -6.71
CA PRO A 58 27.54 -8.69 -6.89
C PRO A 58 28.27 -9.11 -5.63
N GLY A 59 27.65 -10.04 -4.90
CA GLY A 59 28.25 -10.70 -3.75
C GLY A 59 29.66 -11.20 -4.05
N LEU A 60 30.55 -10.86 -3.13
CA LEU A 60 31.80 -11.54 -2.83
C LEU A 60 31.52 -13.04 -2.61
N GLY A 61 31.45 -13.81 -3.69
CA GLY A 61 31.52 -15.27 -3.65
C GLY A 61 32.95 -15.70 -3.35
N GLY A 62 33.37 -15.65 -2.08
CA GLY A 62 34.70 -16.11 -1.70
C GLY A 62 35.07 -15.86 -0.24
N GLY A 63 34.58 -16.72 0.66
CA GLY A 63 35.24 -17.08 1.92
C GLY A 63 35.93 -15.96 2.72
N GLY A 64 35.16 -15.19 3.48
CA GLY A 64 35.73 -14.31 4.49
C GLY A 64 34.72 -14.04 5.59
N LYS A 65 34.95 -14.58 6.79
CA LYS A 65 34.28 -14.13 8.02
C LYS A 65 34.66 -12.67 8.29
N GLY A 66 33.97 -11.74 7.64
CA GLY A 66 34.06 -10.31 7.86
C GLY A 66 32.76 -9.83 8.48
N LYS A 67 32.75 -9.66 9.79
CA LYS A 67 31.62 -9.16 10.57
C LYS A 67 31.45 -7.67 10.28
N GLY A 68 30.32 -7.28 9.69
CA GLY A 68 29.77 -5.93 9.74
C GLY A 68 30.03 -5.02 8.54
N ARG A 69 29.05 -4.97 7.62
CA ARG A 69 28.48 -3.74 7.01
C ARG A 69 27.55 -4.13 5.86
N GLY A 70 26.27 -3.78 5.96
CA GLY A 70 25.38 -3.67 4.79
C GLY A 70 24.14 -4.55 4.71
N GLU A 71 23.62 -5.11 5.81
CA GLU A 71 22.42 -5.98 5.77
C GLU A 71 21.15 -5.21 5.32
N GLY A 72 21.02 -3.91 5.63
CA GLY A 72 19.82 -3.14 5.28
C GLY A 72 19.72 -2.64 3.83
N GLY A 73 20.82 -2.63 3.07
CA GLY A 73 20.81 -2.15 1.68
C GLY A 73 20.30 -3.19 0.69
N GLU A 74 20.67 -4.46 0.90
CA GLU A 74 20.22 -5.58 0.07
C GLU A 74 18.75 -5.93 0.36
N GLU A 75 18.34 -5.90 1.64
CA GLU A 75 16.94 -6.11 2.06
C GLU A 75 15.99 -5.06 1.45
N GLY A 76 16.41 -3.80 1.39
CA GLY A 76 15.64 -2.73 0.74
C GLY A 76 15.46 -2.95 -0.78
N VAL A 77 16.49 -3.45 -1.48
CA VAL A 77 16.39 -3.73 -2.93
C VAL A 77 15.46 -4.91 -3.20
N GLU A 78 15.45 -5.93 -2.35
CA GLU A 78 14.52 -7.05 -2.46
C GLU A 78 13.06 -6.60 -2.21
N GLU A 79 12.82 -5.73 -1.23
CA GLU A 79 11.50 -5.14 -1.00
C GLU A 79 11.01 -4.33 -2.23
N LEU A 80 11.88 -3.50 -2.80
CA LEU A 80 11.56 -2.72 -4.01
C LEU A 80 11.24 -3.62 -5.21
N ARG A 81 11.91 -4.78 -5.34
CA ARG A 81 11.59 -5.80 -6.35
C ARG A 81 10.24 -6.43 -6.10
N GLY A 82 9.94 -6.81 -4.85
CA GLY A 82 8.63 -7.36 -4.49
C GLY A 82 7.50 -6.38 -4.79
N ARG A 83 7.70 -5.08 -4.52
CA ARG A 83 6.76 -4.02 -4.90
C ARG A 83 6.60 -3.90 -6.42
N TYR A 84 7.70 -3.95 -7.19
CA TYR A 84 7.67 -3.95 -8.65
C TYR A 84 6.85 -5.13 -9.21
N ASP A 85 7.10 -6.34 -8.72
CA ASP A 85 6.43 -7.55 -9.21
C ASP A 85 4.92 -7.49 -8.95
N ARG A 86 4.48 -6.96 -7.80
CA ARG A 86 3.06 -6.69 -7.50
C ARG A 86 2.42 -5.69 -8.45
N LEU A 87 3.14 -4.64 -8.86
CA LEU A 87 2.61 -3.66 -9.83
C LEU A 87 2.50 -4.26 -11.23
N VAL A 88 3.44 -5.13 -11.62
CA VAL A 88 3.36 -5.89 -12.87
C VAL A 88 2.16 -6.83 -12.84
N GLU A 89 1.90 -7.50 -11.71
CA GLU A 89 0.71 -8.34 -11.52
C GLU A 89 -0.59 -7.52 -11.62
N MET A 90 -0.65 -6.35 -10.99
CA MET A 90 -1.80 -5.45 -11.05
C MET A 90 -2.08 -4.95 -12.48
N LEU A 91 -1.03 -4.79 -13.29
CA LEU A 91 -1.17 -4.46 -14.72
C LEU A 91 -1.82 -5.62 -15.50
N GLU A 92 -1.71 -6.88 -15.07
CA GLU A 92 -2.27 -8.04 -15.81
C GLU A 92 -3.79 -8.21 -15.69
N ARG A 93 -4.46 -7.35 -14.91
CA ARG A 93 -5.90 -7.44 -14.63
C ARG A 93 -6.78 -7.33 -15.88
N ASP A 94 -6.28 -6.70 -16.94
CA ASP A 94 -6.97 -6.52 -18.22
C ASP A 94 -6.14 -7.04 -19.41
N ASP A 95 -6.79 -7.19 -20.56
CA ASP A 95 -6.16 -7.76 -21.75
C ASP A 95 -5.01 -6.90 -22.30
N VAL A 96 -5.16 -5.57 -22.29
CA VAL A 96 -4.13 -4.63 -22.77
C VAL A 96 -2.92 -4.66 -21.85
N GLY A 97 -3.16 -4.68 -20.55
CA GLY A 97 -2.11 -4.74 -19.55
C GLY A 97 -1.39 -6.10 -19.53
N ARG A 98 -2.12 -7.20 -19.72
CA ARG A 98 -1.57 -8.56 -19.85
C ARG A 98 -0.64 -8.71 -21.05
N GLU A 99 -0.97 -8.08 -22.19
CA GLU A 99 -0.07 -8.07 -23.35
C GLU A 99 1.26 -7.38 -23.01
N LYS A 100 1.20 -6.21 -22.36
CA LYS A 100 2.38 -5.40 -22.05
C LYS A 100 3.20 -5.95 -20.88
N ALA A 101 2.55 -6.56 -19.90
CA ALA A 101 3.20 -7.19 -18.76
C ALA A 101 4.15 -8.34 -19.18
N LYS A 102 3.86 -9.05 -20.28
CA LYS A 102 4.74 -10.10 -20.82
C LYS A 102 6.17 -9.62 -21.07
N ALA A 103 6.34 -8.39 -21.56
CA ALA A 103 7.65 -7.81 -21.80
C ALA A 103 8.34 -7.31 -20.52
N LEU A 104 7.57 -7.05 -19.46
CA LEU A 104 8.04 -6.47 -18.20
C LEU A 104 8.42 -7.53 -17.17
N LYS A 105 7.81 -8.74 -17.23
CA LYS A 105 8.16 -9.86 -16.34
C LYS A 105 9.66 -10.12 -16.34
N ARG A 106 10.22 -10.15 -15.13
CA ARG A 106 11.58 -10.59 -14.87
C ARG A 106 11.63 -12.12 -14.89
N ALA A 107 12.70 -12.70 -15.42
CA ALA A 107 12.90 -14.14 -15.32
C ALA A 107 13.03 -14.52 -13.83
N PRO A 108 12.33 -15.56 -13.35
CA PRO A 108 12.50 -16.00 -11.97
C PRO A 108 13.96 -16.39 -11.75
N SER A 109 14.62 -15.77 -10.76
CA SER A 109 15.90 -16.28 -10.26
C SER A 109 15.68 -17.74 -9.87
N ALA A 110 16.44 -18.64 -10.48
CA ALA A 110 16.39 -20.06 -10.21
C ALA A 110 16.88 -20.35 -8.77
N GLN A 111 16.02 -20.22 -7.77
CA GLN A 111 16.19 -20.82 -6.46
C GLN A 111 14.83 -21.25 -5.90
N ALA A 112 14.77 -22.52 -5.49
CA ALA A 112 13.68 -23.22 -4.80
C ALA A 112 12.41 -23.52 -5.60
N ASN A 113 12.56 -24.43 -6.57
CA ASN A 113 11.50 -25.33 -7.00
C ASN A 113 11.23 -26.34 -5.86
N ILE A 114 10.25 -26.09 -5.00
CA ILE A 114 9.67 -27.12 -4.11
C ILE A 114 8.28 -27.47 -4.66
N PRO A 115 8.05 -28.70 -5.16
CA PRO A 115 6.73 -29.10 -5.65
C PRO A 115 5.75 -29.25 -4.48
N CYS A 116 4.78 -28.34 -4.37
CA CYS A 116 3.63 -28.54 -3.50
C CYS A 116 2.74 -29.64 -4.06
N ARG A 117 2.77 -30.78 -3.38
CA ARG A 117 1.94 -31.98 -3.61
C ARG A 117 0.47 -31.69 -3.26
N PRO A 118 -0.53 -32.12 -4.06
CA PRO A 118 -1.93 -31.92 -3.73
C PRO A 118 -2.50 -33.10 -2.93
N SER A 119 -3.19 -32.85 -1.81
CA SER A 119 -4.28 -33.65 -1.22
C SER A 119 -4.60 -33.17 0.22
N PRO A 120 -5.76 -33.52 0.80
CA PRO A 120 -7.13 -33.13 0.45
C PRO A 120 -7.81 -32.40 1.65
N SER A 121 -9.01 -31.88 1.39
CA SER A 121 -9.93 -31.24 2.35
C SER A 121 -10.04 -31.94 3.71
N PRO A 122 -10.32 -31.18 4.79
CA PRO A 122 -11.36 -31.63 5.71
C PRO A 122 -12.38 -30.55 6.05
N SER A 123 -13.59 -31.04 6.28
CA SER A 123 -14.83 -30.35 6.66
C SER A 123 -14.81 -29.85 8.13
N PRO A 124 -15.86 -29.14 8.60
CA PRO A 124 -15.80 -28.23 9.74
C PRO A 124 -16.00 -28.94 11.08
N VAL A 125 -15.39 -28.40 12.15
CA VAL A 125 -15.69 -28.81 13.53
C VAL A 125 -15.96 -27.56 14.37
N GLN A 126 -17.08 -27.58 15.08
CA GLN A 126 -17.64 -26.50 15.89
C GLN A 126 -16.87 -26.27 17.21
N SER A 127 -16.74 -24.99 17.59
CA SER A 127 -16.85 -24.31 18.92
C SER A 127 -16.32 -25.00 20.21
N PRO A 128 -15.75 -24.27 21.21
CA PRO A 128 -16.58 -23.44 22.11
C PRO A 128 -15.93 -22.14 22.67
N PHE A 129 -16.81 -21.17 22.93
CA PHE A 129 -16.73 -19.96 23.77
C PHE A 129 -15.48 -19.72 24.66
N HIS A 130 -14.98 -18.48 24.65
CA HIS A 130 -14.90 -17.61 25.85
C HIS A 130 -14.49 -16.17 25.49
N ASP A 131 -15.30 -15.19 25.91
CA ASP A 131 -14.92 -13.77 26.05
C ASP A 131 -13.85 -13.62 27.15
N PRO A 132 -13.00 -12.57 27.09
CA PRO A 132 -13.33 -11.38 27.88
C PRO A 132 -12.92 -10.02 27.27
N VAL A 133 -13.81 -9.04 27.47
CA VAL A 133 -13.55 -7.65 27.84
C VAL A 133 -12.80 -6.75 26.84
N SER A 134 -13.61 -5.92 26.18
CA SER A 134 -13.23 -4.66 25.54
C SER A 134 -12.76 -3.62 26.57
N PRO A 135 -11.65 -2.91 26.32
CA PRO A 135 -11.49 -1.54 26.75
C PRO A 135 -11.86 -0.60 25.60
N ALA A 136 -12.68 0.38 25.94
CA ALA A 136 -13.08 1.49 25.09
C ALA A 136 -11.85 2.21 24.49
N SER A 137 -11.96 2.57 23.22
CA SER A 137 -11.16 3.66 22.63
C SER A 137 -12.09 4.41 21.71
N GLU A 138 -12.39 5.62 22.17
CA GLU A 138 -13.21 6.63 21.54
C GLU A 138 -12.56 7.14 20.24
N ASP A 139 -13.43 7.68 19.38
CA ASP A 139 -13.14 8.56 18.25
C ASP A 139 -12.35 8.00 17.06
N ILE A 140 -12.94 7.00 16.40
CA ILE A 140 -12.92 6.96 14.94
C ILE A 140 -14.22 7.62 14.46
N PRO A 141 -14.20 8.71 13.69
CA PRO A 141 -15.41 9.21 13.04
C PRO A 141 -15.86 8.16 12.01
N SER A 142 -16.73 7.26 12.46
CA SER A 142 -17.48 6.37 11.58
C SER A 142 -18.45 7.23 10.81
N PHE A 143 -18.09 7.61 9.58
CA PHE A 143 -19.07 8.07 8.61
C PHE A 143 -19.90 6.87 8.18
N SER A 144 -20.88 6.51 9.01
CA SER A 144 -22.03 5.73 8.56
C SER A 144 -22.76 6.58 7.53
N ILE A 145 -22.42 6.39 6.26
CA ILE A 145 -23.34 6.71 5.18
C ILE A 145 -24.40 5.61 5.26
N GLU A 146 -25.31 5.76 6.22
CA GLU A 146 -26.56 5.01 6.21
C GLU A 146 -27.21 5.33 4.86
N PRO A 147 -27.45 4.32 3.98
CA PRO A 147 -28.16 4.60 2.76
C PRO A 147 -29.53 5.14 3.16
N PRO A 148 -29.95 6.33 2.71
CA PRO A 148 -31.31 6.78 2.90
C PRO A 148 -32.17 5.87 2.02
N THR A 149 -32.55 4.73 2.57
CA THR A 149 -33.61 3.90 2.02
C THR A 149 -34.86 4.77 2.18
N PRO A 150 -35.50 5.21 1.09
CA PRO A 150 -36.67 6.04 1.22
C PRO A 150 -37.69 5.27 2.07
N ALA A 151 -38.21 5.91 3.11
CA ALA A 151 -39.34 5.43 3.90
C ALA A 151 -40.62 5.48 3.04
N ILE A 152 -40.61 4.81 1.90
CA ILE A 152 -41.80 4.42 1.16
C ILE A 152 -42.24 3.14 1.85
N GLY A 153 -43.47 3.13 2.39
CA GLY A 153 -44.06 1.99 3.09
C GLY A 153 -44.20 0.75 2.21
N GLN A 154 -43.08 0.14 1.84
CA GLN A 154 -43.01 -1.07 1.06
C GLN A 154 -43.33 -2.23 1.99
N LYS A 155 -44.60 -2.63 1.95
CA LYS A 155 -44.99 -3.96 2.43
C LYS A 155 -44.10 -4.98 1.68
N PRO A 156 -43.58 -6.00 2.37
CA PRO A 156 -42.83 -7.08 1.71
C PRO A 156 -43.61 -7.61 0.52
N PHE A 157 -42.92 -7.79 -0.62
CA PHE A 157 -43.53 -8.34 -1.82
C PHE A 157 -44.16 -9.70 -1.49
N ARG A 158 -45.47 -9.83 -1.74
CA ARG A 158 -46.28 -11.01 -1.39
C ARG A 158 -46.71 -11.70 -2.69
N ASP A 159 -46.26 -12.93 -2.91
CA ASP A 159 -46.48 -13.67 -4.16
C ASP A 159 -47.90 -14.23 -4.34
N TYR A 160 -48.80 -14.05 -3.35
CA TYR A 160 -50.18 -14.54 -3.41
C TYR A 160 -51.16 -13.46 -2.92
N PRO A 161 -52.16 -13.05 -3.71
CA PRO A 161 -53.24 -12.20 -3.22
C PRO A 161 -54.16 -13.06 -2.34
N SER A 162 -54.23 -12.71 -1.06
CA SER A 162 -55.28 -13.22 -0.17
C SER A 162 -56.56 -12.44 -0.46
N ASP A 163 -57.63 -13.16 -0.80
CA ASP A 163 -59.00 -12.65 -0.78
C ASP A 163 -59.35 -12.25 0.67
N ASP A 164 -59.08 -11.01 1.05
CA ASP A 164 -59.67 -10.39 2.23
C ASP A 164 -60.20 -9.02 1.80
N GLU A 165 -61.51 -8.98 1.63
CA GLU A 165 -62.34 -7.82 1.32
C GLU A 165 -62.17 -6.75 2.40
N GLY A 166 -61.43 -5.70 2.08
CA GLY A 166 -61.34 -4.49 2.88
C GLY A 166 -60.89 -3.32 2.02
N GLU A 167 -61.86 -2.53 1.54
CA GLU A 167 -61.77 -1.15 1.05
C GLU A 167 -60.45 -0.75 0.33
N PRO A 168 -60.46 -0.51 -1.00
CA PRO A 168 -59.30 0.07 -1.66
C PRO A 168 -59.14 1.52 -1.21
N GLU A 169 -58.35 1.74 -0.15
CA GLU A 169 -57.63 3.01 0.04
C GLU A 169 -57.06 3.41 -1.32
N PRO A 170 -57.31 4.64 -1.82
CA PRO A 170 -56.82 5.04 -3.13
C PRO A 170 -55.30 4.95 -3.08
N ASP A 171 -54.82 3.88 -3.71
CA ASP A 171 -53.43 3.56 -3.88
C ASP A 171 -52.77 4.84 -4.35
N ARG A 172 -51.91 5.42 -3.50
CA ARG A 172 -51.04 6.53 -3.88
C ARG A 172 -49.96 5.97 -4.81
N THR A 173 -50.37 5.27 -5.86
CA THR A 173 -49.59 5.05 -7.06
C THR A 173 -49.35 6.43 -7.64
N LEU A 174 -48.18 6.99 -7.30
CA LEU A 174 -47.61 8.11 -8.02
C LEU A 174 -47.86 7.88 -9.51
N SER A 175 -48.38 8.88 -10.20
CA SER A 175 -48.61 8.75 -11.64
C SER A 175 -47.28 8.38 -12.31
N PRO A 176 -47.28 7.58 -13.40
CA PRO A 176 -46.04 7.16 -14.06
C PRO A 176 -45.09 8.33 -14.39
N HIS A 177 -45.65 9.51 -14.64
CA HIS A 177 -44.92 10.75 -14.87
C HIS A 177 -44.24 11.29 -13.59
N GLU A 178 -44.92 11.27 -12.45
CA GLU A 178 -44.35 11.66 -11.16
C GLU A 178 -43.26 10.66 -10.71
N MET A 179 -43.45 9.36 -10.97
CA MET A 179 -42.44 8.35 -10.68
C MET A 179 -41.18 8.54 -11.55
N LEU A 180 -41.34 8.90 -12.83
CA LEU A 180 -40.21 9.19 -13.72
C LEU A 180 -39.46 10.45 -13.27
N SER A 181 -40.20 11.52 -12.94
CA SER A 181 -39.61 12.77 -12.44
C SER A 181 -38.84 12.54 -11.13
N ASN A 182 -39.35 11.71 -10.23
CA ASN A 182 -38.67 11.39 -8.97
C ASN A 182 -37.40 10.56 -9.21
N GLN A 183 -37.45 9.60 -10.14
CA GLN A 183 -36.26 8.84 -10.55
C GLN A 183 -35.18 9.72 -11.17
N GLN A 184 -35.53 10.70 -12.01
CA GLN A 184 -34.57 11.65 -12.56
C GLN A 184 -33.91 12.48 -11.46
N MET A 185 -34.69 13.01 -10.52
CA MET A 185 -34.14 13.76 -9.39
C MET A 185 -33.19 12.91 -8.52
N MET A 186 -33.52 11.62 -8.33
CA MET A 186 -32.65 10.69 -7.61
C MET A 186 -31.37 10.36 -8.39
N MET A 187 -31.41 10.28 -9.73
CA MET A 187 -30.21 10.07 -10.55
C MET A 187 -29.29 11.29 -10.49
N ASP A 188 -29.84 12.49 -10.61
CA ASP A 188 -29.07 13.73 -10.55
C ASP A 188 -28.37 13.90 -9.17
N ASP A 189 -29.06 13.58 -8.07
CA ASP A 189 -28.48 13.62 -6.72
C ASP A 189 -27.35 12.58 -6.55
N GLN A 190 -27.49 11.41 -7.15
CA GLN A 190 -26.44 10.38 -7.14
C GLN A 190 -25.21 10.83 -7.94
N ASP A 191 -25.40 11.44 -9.11
CA ASP A 191 -24.30 11.93 -9.93
C ASP A 191 -23.53 13.06 -9.22
N GLU A 192 -24.22 13.96 -8.53
CA GLU A 192 -23.59 15.00 -7.71
C GLU A 192 -22.76 14.40 -6.56
N ARG A 193 -23.28 13.35 -5.88
CA ARG A 193 -22.53 12.62 -4.85
C ARG A 193 -21.31 11.91 -5.40
N LEU A 194 -21.41 11.31 -6.59
CA LEU A 194 -20.27 10.67 -7.26
C LEU A 194 -19.19 11.69 -7.63
N ASN A 195 -19.57 12.90 -8.04
CA ASN A 195 -18.63 13.99 -8.30
C ASN A 195 -17.91 14.42 -7.01
N LEU A 196 -18.64 14.59 -5.91
CA LEU A 196 -18.08 14.87 -4.59
C LEU A 196 -17.10 13.78 -4.14
N LEU A 197 -17.49 12.52 -4.24
CA LEU A 197 -16.64 11.38 -3.90
C LEU A 197 -15.40 11.30 -4.79
N SER A 198 -15.55 11.50 -6.10
CA SER A 198 -14.43 11.55 -7.04
C SER A 198 -13.44 12.65 -6.67
N SER A 199 -13.92 13.85 -6.35
CA SER A 199 -13.07 14.96 -5.89
C SER A 199 -12.33 14.64 -4.59
N SER A 200 -13.00 13.94 -3.67
CA SER A 200 -12.43 13.53 -2.38
C SER A 200 -11.34 12.49 -2.55
N ILE A 201 -11.59 11.47 -3.38
CA ILE A 201 -10.59 10.45 -3.73
C ILE A 201 -9.40 11.07 -4.45
N GLY A 202 -9.63 12.04 -5.35
CA GLY A 202 -8.56 12.80 -5.98
C GLY A 202 -7.67 13.52 -4.96
N ARG A 203 -8.27 14.24 -4.00
CA ARG A 203 -7.53 14.87 -2.89
C ARG A 203 -6.78 13.85 -2.04
N GLN A 204 -7.40 12.72 -1.71
CA GLN A 204 -6.78 11.66 -0.94
C GLN A 204 -5.56 11.06 -1.67
N SER A 205 -5.64 10.87 -2.99
CA SER A 205 -4.52 10.40 -3.81
C SER A 205 -3.36 11.42 -3.82
N THR A 206 -3.66 12.71 -3.96
CA THR A 206 -2.66 13.77 -3.85
C THR A 206 -1.99 13.77 -2.48
N LEU A 207 -2.77 13.67 -1.41
CA LEU A 207 -2.28 13.57 -0.03
C LEU A 207 -1.41 12.32 0.15
N SER A 208 -1.80 11.17 -0.39
CA SER A 208 -0.99 9.95 -0.35
C SER A 208 0.36 10.12 -1.05
N THR A 209 0.39 10.86 -2.17
CA THR A 209 1.64 11.16 -2.88
C THR A 209 2.54 12.07 -2.04
N GLN A 210 1.96 13.09 -1.41
CA GLN A 210 2.68 14.01 -0.53
C GLN A 210 3.23 13.31 0.72
N ILE A 211 2.42 12.44 1.35
CA ILE A 211 2.88 11.61 2.48
C ILE A 211 4.06 10.74 2.04
N GLY A 212 3.99 10.14 0.85
CA GLY A 212 5.11 9.38 0.30
C GLY A 212 6.40 10.19 0.25
N SER A 213 6.35 11.40 -0.32
CA SER A 213 7.53 12.28 -0.36
C SER A 213 8.01 12.76 1.01
N GLU A 214 7.11 12.96 1.98
CA GLU A 214 7.49 13.36 3.32
C GLU A 214 8.17 12.21 4.08
N LEU A 215 7.67 10.98 3.91
CA LEU A 215 8.32 9.79 4.48
C LEU A 215 9.72 9.56 3.91
N ASP A 216 9.92 9.83 2.62
CA ASP A 216 11.24 9.79 1.99
C ASP A 216 12.18 10.86 2.60
N LEU A 217 11.68 12.09 2.81
CA LEU A 217 12.44 13.15 3.48
C LEU A 217 12.76 12.81 4.94
N HIS A 218 11.83 12.17 5.65
CA HIS A 218 12.09 11.65 6.99
C HIS A 218 13.14 10.54 6.99
N HIS A 219 13.18 9.68 5.97
CA HIS A 219 14.20 8.65 5.86
C HIS A 219 15.60 9.26 5.67
N GLU A 220 15.74 10.25 4.80
CA GLU A 220 16.99 11.02 4.62
C GLU A 220 17.43 11.70 5.92
N LEU A 221 16.48 12.33 6.63
CA LEU A 221 16.78 12.96 7.92
C LEU A 221 17.24 11.92 8.96
N ILE A 222 16.65 10.73 8.98
CA ILE A 222 17.04 9.65 9.89
C ILE A 222 18.45 9.16 9.58
N GLU A 223 18.79 8.93 8.31
CA GLU A 223 20.16 8.56 7.89
C GLU A 223 21.19 9.61 8.31
N ASP A 224 20.87 10.90 8.15
CA ASP A 224 21.72 12.00 8.60
C ASP A 224 21.89 12.03 10.12
N THR A 225 20.81 11.75 10.87
CA THR A 225 20.88 11.64 12.34
C THR A 225 21.74 10.45 12.77
N ASP A 226 21.64 9.30 12.10
CA ASP A 226 22.50 8.14 12.36
C ASP A 226 23.96 8.47 12.09
N HIS A 227 24.28 9.14 10.99
CA HIS A 227 25.63 9.62 10.70
C HIS A 227 26.14 10.66 11.71
N ALA A 228 25.28 11.50 12.26
CA ALA A 228 25.63 12.39 13.36
C ALA A 228 25.89 11.60 14.66
N MET A 229 25.10 10.58 14.95
CA MET A 229 25.28 9.68 16.09
C MET A 229 26.59 8.89 16.00
N ASP A 230 26.95 8.37 14.83
CA ASP A 230 28.24 7.70 14.61
C ASP A 230 29.43 8.63 14.87
N ARG A 231 29.33 9.89 14.41
CA ARG A 231 30.37 10.90 14.65
C ARG A 231 30.50 11.25 16.13
N THR A 232 29.38 11.40 16.84
CA THR A 232 29.39 11.66 18.28
C THR A 232 29.95 10.46 19.05
N ALA A 233 29.58 9.24 18.70
CA ALA A 233 30.15 8.01 19.28
C ALA A 233 31.67 7.92 19.04
N ALA A 234 32.16 8.25 17.85
CA ALA A 234 33.60 8.27 17.55
C ALA A 234 34.35 9.37 18.31
N SER A 235 33.73 10.53 18.54
CA SER A 235 34.30 11.60 19.38
C SER A 235 34.32 11.22 20.86
N LEU A 236 33.24 10.63 21.38
CA LEU A 236 33.17 10.12 22.75
C LEU A 236 34.20 9.00 22.98
N GLY A 237 34.36 8.08 22.02
CA GLY A 237 35.39 7.04 22.08
C GLY A 237 36.81 7.61 22.13
N ARG A 238 37.08 8.69 21.38
CA ARG A 238 38.36 9.41 21.43
C ARG A 238 38.56 10.16 22.75
N ALA A 239 37.52 10.81 23.27
CA ALA A 239 37.56 11.51 24.55
C ALA A 239 37.83 10.53 25.70
N ARG A 240 37.14 9.37 25.71
CA ARG A 240 37.35 8.30 26.68
C ARG A 240 38.80 7.80 26.68
N ARG A 241 39.37 7.50 25.50
CA ARG A 241 40.78 7.08 25.39
C ARG A 241 41.77 8.11 25.93
N ARG A 242 41.47 9.41 25.80
CA ARG A 242 42.30 10.48 26.38
C ARG A 242 42.17 10.51 27.90
N MET A 243 40.95 10.36 28.43
CA MET A 243 40.73 10.25 29.87
C MET A 243 41.42 9.02 30.48
N ASP A 244 41.36 7.87 29.80
CA ASP A 244 42.04 6.65 30.24
C ASP A 244 43.57 6.86 30.31
N ARG A 245 44.18 7.49 29.29
CA ARG A 245 45.62 7.82 29.32
C ARG A 245 45.98 8.77 30.46
N VAL A 246 45.18 9.81 30.69
CA VAL A 246 45.43 10.75 31.80
C VAL A 246 45.30 10.04 33.14
N ALA A 247 44.35 9.11 33.28
CA ALA A 247 44.21 8.30 34.48
C ALA A 247 45.41 7.35 34.69
N ASP A 248 45.91 6.72 33.62
CA ASP A 248 47.09 5.86 33.66
C ASP A 248 48.37 6.64 33.99
N GLU A 249 48.57 7.81 33.39
CA GLU A 249 49.71 8.71 33.64
C GLU A 249 49.68 9.25 35.08
N ALA A 250 48.50 9.65 35.57
CA ALA A 250 48.30 10.02 36.97
C ALA A 250 48.60 8.87 37.93
N LYS A 251 48.27 7.63 37.56
CA LYS A 251 48.60 6.44 38.37
C LYS A 251 50.10 6.14 38.38
N GLN A 252 50.80 6.35 37.27
CA GLN A 252 52.26 6.17 37.19
C GLN A 252 53.03 7.24 37.97
N HIS A 253 52.60 8.50 37.91
CA HIS A 253 53.25 9.61 38.62
C HIS A 253 52.75 9.80 40.06
N GLY A 254 51.61 9.20 40.42
CA GLY A 254 51.01 9.27 41.75
C GLY A 254 51.38 8.11 42.68
N ALA A 255 52.16 7.13 42.23
CA ALA A 255 52.77 6.14 43.11
C ALA A 255 54.09 6.71 43.64
N PRO A 256 54.14 7.23 44.89
CA PRO A 256 55.40 7.69 45.46
C PRO A 256 56.36 6.52 45.58
N ASP A 257 57.60 6.72 45.12
CA ASP A 257 58.75 5.89 45.49
C ASP A 257 58.82 5.83 47.03
N CYS A 258 58.47 4.68 47.61
CA CYS A 258 58.64 4.33 49.02
C CYS A 258 59.01 2.85 49.13
#